data_AF-A0A323VCX1-F1
#
_entry.id   AF-A0A323VCX1-F1
#
_cell.length_a   1.000
_cell.length_b   1.000
_cell.length_c   1.000
_cell.angle_alpha   90.00
_cell.angle_beta   90.00
_cell.angle_gamma   90.00
#
_symmetry.space_group_name_H-M   'P 1'
#
loop_
_entity.id
_entity.type
_entity.pdbx_description
1 polymer ?
#
loop_
_entity_poly.entity_id
_entity_poly.type
_entity_poly.pdbx_seq_one_letter_code
_entity_poly.pdbx_strand_id
1 'polypeptide(L)' 'MPDMKEPSPEALANVTEHNVETRSQLLPEERSAGPSADPEKQAAIILAESEERTVHADPDDAQGGHRQSAETADLP' A
#
# COMPACT_ATOMS: atom_id res chain seq x y z
N MET A 1 -15.47 8.57 -1.46
CA MET A 1 -14.48 7.57 -1.01
C MET A 1 -14.50 6.49 -2.07
N PRO A 2 -13.37 6.10 -2.69
CA PRO A 2 -13.35 4.89 -3.49
C PRO A 2 -13.93 3.76 -2.63
N ASP A 3 -14.79 2.92 -3.20
CA ASP A 3 -15.32 1.74 -2.51
C ASP A 3 -14.11 0.90 -2.06
N MET A 4 -13.77 1.00 -0.78
CA MET A 4 -12.72 0.19 -0.17
C MET A 4 -13.27 -1.22 -0.09
N LYS A 5 -13.06 -1.98 -1.16
CA LYS A 5 -13.40 -3.39 -1.20
C LYS A 5 -12.68 -4.07 -0.03
N GLU A 6 -13.43 -4.84 0.74
CA GLU A 6 -12.86 -5.63 1.81
C GLU A 6 -11.78 -6.56 1.22
N PRO A 7 -10.56 -6.61 1.79
CA PRO A 7 -9.50 -7.46 1.28
C PRO A 7 -9.91 -8.94 1.26
N SER A 8 -9.43 -9.69 0.27
CA SER A 8 -9.72 -11.12 0.19
C SER A 8 -9.14 -11.88 1.39
N PRO A 9 -9.71 -13.06 1.75
CA PRO A 9 -9.14 -13.90 2.80
C PRO A 9 -7.69 -14.31 2.55
N GLU A 10 -7.29 -14.45 1.28
CA GLU A 10 -5.92 -14.76 0.89
C GLU A 10 -4.99 -13.56 1.14
N ALA A 11 -5.42 -12.34 0.77
CA ALA A 11 -4.67 -11.13 1.08
C ALA A 11 -4.49 -10.94 2.59
N LEU A 12 -5.54 -11.18 3.39
CA LEU A 12 -5.47 -11.13 4.84
C LEU A 12 -4.53 -12.18 5.44
N ALA A 13 -4.47 -13.39 4.86
CA ALA A 13 -3.58 -14.45 5.31
C ALA A 13 -2.09 -14.12 5.11
N ASN A 14 -1.77 -13.25 4.13
CA ASN A 14 -0.41 -12.76 3.90
C ASN A 14 0.00 -11.64 4.86
N VAL A 15 -0.95 -11.01 5.57
CA VAL A 15 -0.66 -10.00 6.59
C VAL A 15 -0.23 -10.69 7.89
N THR A 16 1.07 -10.71 8.15
CA THR A 16 1.61 -11.25 9.41
C THR A 16 1.75 -10.18 10.48
N GLU A 17 1.79 -10.61 11.75
CA GLU A 17 2.06 -9.72 12.90
C GLU A 17 3.38 -8.96 12.73
N HIS A 18 4.42 -9.64 12.23
CA HIS A 18 5.72 -9.01 11.98
C HIS A 18 5.66 -7.89 10.92
N ASN A 19 4.84 -8.09 9.87
CA ASN A 19 4.64 -7.06 8.84
C ASN A 19 3.97 -5.82 9.46
N VAL A 20 2.95 -6.04 10.30
CA VAL A 20 2.22 -4.97 10.99
C VAL A 20 3.14 -4.22 11.94
N GLU A 21 3.88 -4.92 12.81
CA GLU A 21 4.82 -4.34 13.76
C GLU A 21 5.88 -3.49 13.06
N THR A 22 6.44 -3.98 11.95
CA THR A 22 7.49 -3.25 11.24
C THR A 22 6.94 -2.00 10.55
N ARG A 23 5.74 -2.07 9.97
CA ARG A 23 5.12 -0.92 9.27
C ARG A 23 4.44 0.07 10.20
N SER A 24 4.08 -0.32 11.42
CA SER A 24 3.52 0.59 12.42
C SER A 24 4.58 1.47 13.09
N GLN A 25 5.87 1.17 12.87
CA GLN A 25 6.99 1.99 13.33
C GLN A 25 7.04 3.31 12.56
N LEU A 26 6.45 4.34 13.17
CA LEU A 26 6.43 5.68 12.60
C LEU A 26 7.82 6.30 12.51
N LEU A 27 8.10 6.87 11.34
CA LEU A 27 9.26 7.70 11.07
C LEU A 27 9.21 9.00 11.91
N PRO A 28 10.37 9.64 12.18
CA PRO A 28 10.41 10.90 12.94
C PRO A 28 9.51 12.00 12.37
N GLU A 29 9.41 12.08 11.04
CA GLU A 29 8.58 13.04 10.32
C GLU A 29 7.09 12.74 10.53
N GLU A 30 6.69 11.48 10.51
CA GLU A 30 5.30 11.05 10.71
C GLU A 30 4.82 11.31 12.14
N ARG A 31 5.71 11.12 13.13
CA ARG A 31 5.44 11.50 14.52
C ARG A 31 5.23 13.01 14.68
N SER A 32 5.94 13.80 13.87
CA SER A 32 5.87 15.26 13.91
C SER A 32 4.65 15.79 13.15
N ALA A 33 4.18 15.09 12.12
CA ALA A 33 3.03 15.46 11.29
C ALA A 33 1.66 15.20 11.95
N GLY A 34 1.64 14.50 13.09
CA GLY A 34 0.41 14.03 13.72
C GLY A 34 0.24 12.53 13.45
N PRO A 35 0.76 11.66 14.34
CA PRO A 35 0.72 10.22 14.12
C PRO A 35 -0.72 9.72 14.13
N SER A 36 -0.97 8.59 13.45
CA SER A 36 -2.24 7.88 13.60
C SER A 36 -2.51 7.55 15.07
N ALA A 37 -3.78 7.61 15.47
CA ALA A 37 -4.22 7.20 16.80
C ALA A 37 -3.99 5.68 17.04
N ASP A 38 -3.93 4.90 15.95
CA ASP A 38 -3.63 3.47 15.97
C ASP A 38 -2.77 3.12 14.74
N PRO A 39 -1.43 3.22 14.87
CA PRO A 39 -0.51 2.92 13.78
C PRO A 39 -0.54 1.46 13.33
N GLU A 40 -0.82 0.52 14.24
CA GLU A 40 -0.91 -0.91 13.92
C GLU A 40 -2.14 -1.20 13.07
N LYS A 41 -3.30 -0.69 13.45
CA LYS A 41 -4.52 -0.83 12.64
C LYS A 41 -4.36 -0.17 11.26
N GLN A 42 -3.73 1.00 11.21
CA GLN A 42 -3.44 1.65 9.94
C GLN A 42 -2.50 0.81 9.07
N ALA A 43 -1.41 0.30 9.65
CA ALA A 43 -0.47 -0.57 8.96
C ALA A 43 -1.14 -1.85 8.43
N ALA A 44 -1.99 -2.49 9.23
CA ALA A 44 -2.73 -3.69 8.84
C ALA A 44 -3.67 -3.45 7.64
N ILE A 45 -4.39 -2.33 7.62
CA ILE A 45 -5.27 -1.96 6.49
C ILE A 45 -4.47 -1.76 5.21
N ILE A 46 -3.40 -0.96 5.28
CA ILE A 46 -2.55 -0.67 4.11
C ILE A 46 -1.88 -1.94 3.59
N LEU A 47 -1.43 -2.80 4.49
CA LEU A 47 -0.86 -4.11 4.16
C LEU A 47 -1.88 -4.97 3.43
N ALA A 48 -3.07 -5.16 4.00
CA ALA A 48 -4.10 -5.98 3.40
C ALA A 48 -4.51 -5.47 2.01
N GLU A 49 -4.62 -4.15 1.82
CA GLU A 49 -4.88 -3.54 0.52
C GLU A 49 -3.74 -3.77 -0.47
N SER A 50 -2.49 -3.71 0.00
CA SER A 50 -1.31 -3.97 -0.82
C SER A 50 -1.21 -5.45 -1.24
N GLU A 51 -1.54 -6.36 -0.33
CA GLU A 51 -1.62 -7.79 -0.62
C GLU A 51 -2.77 -8.09 -1.59
N GLU A 52 -3.93 -7.45 -1.45
CA GLU A 52 -5.04 -7.56 -2.39
C GLU A 52 -4.61 -7.18 -3.81
N ARG A 53 -3.94 -6.04 -3.99
CA ARG A 53 -3.41 -5.63 -5.30
C ARG A 53 -2.33 -6.57 -5.85
N THR A 54 -1.65 -7.30 -4.98
CA THR A 54 -0.60 -8.24 -5.38
C THR A 54 -1.20 -9.59 -5.81
N VAL A 55 -2.15 -10.11 -5.03
CA VAL A 55 -2.83 -11.39 -5.27
C VAL A 55 -3.87 -11.27 -6.40
N HIS A 56 -4.61 -10.16 -6.42
CA HIS A 56 -5.65 -9.86 -7.39
C HIS A 56 -5.28 -8.60 -8.18
N ALA A 57 -4.10 -8.64 -8.81
CA ALA A 57 -3.64 -7.57 -9.68
C ALA A 57 -4.69 -7.24 -10.75
N ASP A 58 -5.16 -5.99 -10.75
CA ASP A 58 -6.07 -5.52 -11.78
C ASP A 58 -5.30 -5.43 -13.11
N PRO A 59 -5.76 -6.09 -14.19
CA PRO A 59 -5.14 -5.95 -15.51
C PRO A 59 -5.07 -4.49 -16.00
N ASP A 60 -5.96 -3.61 -15.54
CA ASP A 60 -5.94 -2.19 -15.85
C ASP A 60 -4.96 -1.39 -14.95
N ASP A 61 -4.62 -1.89 -13.74
CA ASP A 61 -3.54 -1.34 -12.89
C ASP A 61 -2.15 -1.70 -13.40
N ALA A 62 -2.03 -2.78 -14.18
CA ALA A 62 -0.76 -3.22 -14.78
C ALA A 62 -0.15 -2.20 -15.76
N GLN A 63 -0.91 -1.17 -16.15
CA GLN A 63 -0.47 -0.05 -16.97
C GLN A 63 -0.45 1.28 -16.22
N GLY A 64 -0.18 1.28 -14.90
CA GLY A 64 -0.08 2.49 -14.08
C GLY A 64 0.98 3.48 -14.58
N GLY A 65 0.69 4.25 -15.63
CA GLY A 65 1.40 5.43 -16.13
C GLY A 65 2.92 5.35 -16.19
N HIS A 66 3.52 4.16 -16.19
CA HIS A 66 4.96 4.00 -16.22
C HIS A 66 5.43 4.31 -17.63
N ARG A 67 5.63 5.61 -17.88
CA ARG A 67 6.42 6.09 -19.01
C ARG A 67 7.69 5.26 -19.04
N GLN A 68 7.92 4.58 -20.16
CA GLN A 68 9.18 3.87 -20.34
C GLN A 68 10.31 4.90 -20.27
N SER A 69 11.52 4.50 -19.87
CA SER A 69 12.66 5.43 -19.77
C SER A 69 12.90 6.22 -21.08
N ALA A 70 12.53 5.64 -22.23
CA ALA A 70 12.55 6.28 -23.54
C ALA A 70 11.61 7.51 -23.65
N GLU A 71 10.47 7.50 -22.97
CA GLU A 71 9.45 8.56 -23.00
C GLU A 71 9.76 9.71 -22.02
N THR A 72 10.80 9.57 -21.19
CA THR A 72 11.32 10.65 -20.33
C THR A 72 12.45 11.43 -21.00
N ALA A 73 13.11 10.85 -22.01
CA ALA A 73 14.29 11.44 -22.65
C ALA A 73 13.98 12.53 -23.69
N ASP A 74 12.73 12.64 -24.15
CA ASP A 74 12.30 13.52 -25.24
C ASP A 74 11.49 14.75 -24.77
N LEU A 75 11.65 15.17 -23.51
CA LEU A 75 11.09 16.44 -23.06
C LEU A 75 12.04 17.58 -23.50
N PRO A 76 11.57 18.57 -24.30
CA PRO A 76 12.39 19.69 -24.78
C PRO A 76 12.82 20.66 -23.67
#